data_AF-A0A8J5YGJ4-F1
#
_entry.id   AF-A0A8J5YGJ4-F1
#
_cell.length_a   1.000
_cell.length_b   1.000
_cell.length_c   1.000
_cell.angle_alpha   90.00
_cell.angle_beta   90.00
_cell.angle_gamma   90.00
#
_symmetry.space_group_name_H-M   'P 1'
#
loop_
_entity.id
_entity.type
_entity.pdbx_description
1 polymer ?
#
loop_
_entity_poly.entity_id
_entity_poly.type
_entity_poly.pdbx_seq_one_letter_code
_entity_poly.pdbx_strand_id
1 'polypeptide(L)'
;MAGTKLFPTQSTHSLSFRHFFALAPPRAVSYPTRVRLGCAKLSRLRVLAMAAKRSPKRLKYSAPRVSKIDDLVYVEVDPSGTENWKLEPVIELLNQGAVGVIPTDTVYAIVCHLKSHSAIERLRRIKNIEPSKPLSILCRSLRDIDTYTTGFPRGDGQGHANIFRAVKHCLPGPYTFILTASKELPKQCVRYGTTTAKYAARKNVGVRMPDDAICQAILEKMDAPLISTSVKWPKENEWMIDPVVIADIYGAEGLDFVVDGGIRVADPSTVVDMTRASPKIVRLGKGPKLHWMASEDDNESAVYADELIPSAT
;
A
#
# COMPACT_ATOMS: atom_id res chain seq x y z
N MET A 1 -16.73 -3.27 68.01
CA MET A 1 -15.30 -3.35 68.32
C MET A 1 -14.61 -2.18 67.64
N ALA A 2 -14.03 -1.30 68.45
CA ALA A 2 -13.41 -0.04 68.05
C ALA A 2 -11.99 -0.28 67.48
N GLY A 3 -11.54 0.61 66.59
CA GLY A 3 -10.18 0.58 66.04
C GLY A 3 -9.91 1.72 65.06
N THR A 4 -9.95 2.95 65.57
CA THR A 4 -9.46 4.18 64.94
C THR A 4 -7.92 4.26 64.95
N LYS A 5 -7.31 4.88 63.93
CA LYS A 5 -6.05 5.69 63.93
C LYS A 5 -5.76 6.14 62.48
N LEU A 6 -5.95 7.41 62.12
CA LEU A 6 -5.08 8.60 62.29
C LEU A 6 -3.92 8.69 61.26
N PHE A 7 -3.98 9.77 60.46
CA PHE A 7 -2.96 10.33 59.56
C PHE A 7 -1.65 10.72 60.29
N PRO A 8 -0.57 10.98 59.53
CA PRO A 8 -0.22 12.40 59.34
C PRO A 8 0.27 12.78 57.92
N THR A 9 0.23 14.10 57.73
CA THR A 9 0.53 14.97 56.58
C THR A 9 2.00 15.44 56.50
N GLN A 10 2.31 16.11 55.37
CA GLN A 10 3.44 17.03 55.06
C GLN A 10 4.67 16.35 54.40
N SER A 11 5.38 16.91 53.40
CA SER A 11 5.67 18.32 53.11
C SER A 11 5.83 18.65 51.62
N THR A 12 5.60 19.93 51.36
CA THR A 12 5.90 20.75 50.20
C THR A 12 7.38 20.84 49.82
N HIS A 13 7.69 20.97 48.53
CA HIS A 13 8.77 21.84 48.07
C HIS A 13 8.40 22.52 46.74
N SER A 14 8.00 23.78 46.86
CA SER A 14 8.05 24.77 45.79
C SER A 14 9.47 25.31 45.67
N LEU A 15 10.01 25.40 44.46
CA LEU A 15 11.13 26.29 44.15
C LEU A 15 10.78 27.10 42.89
N SER A 16 10.37 28.33 43.16
CA SER A 16 10.37 29.47 42.25
C SER A 16 11.69 30.21 42.46
N PHE A 17 12.42 30.51 41.39
CA PHE A 17 13.27 31.70 41.35
C PHE A 17 13.25 32.32 39.95
N ARG A 18 12.68 33.54 39.94
CA ARG A 18 12.86 34.70 39.05
C ARG A 18 14.37 34.93 38.73
N HIS A 19 14.86 35.62 37.70
CA HIS A 19 14.36 36.73 36.89
C HIS A 19 15.47 37.19 35.89
N PHE A 20 15.10 38.03 34.91
CA PHE A 20 15.92 38.99 34.14
C PHE A 20 16.98 38.42 33.17
N PHE A 21 17.07 38.80 31.89
CA PHE A 21 17.16 40.17 31.36
C PHE A 21 16.53 40.30 29.97
N ALA A 22 15.80 41.38 29.77
CA ALA A 22 15.39 41.90 28.47
C ALA A 22 16.57 42.64 27.80
N LEU A 23 16.78 42.44 26.51
CA LEU A 23 17.58 43.32 25.67
C LEU A 23 16.78 43.70 24.42
N ALA A 24 16.60 45.01 24.28
CA ALA A 24 15.85 45.73 23.26
C ALA A 24 16.56 45.75 21.89
N PRO A 25 15.86 46.11 20.80
CA PRO A 25 16.43 46.16 19.46
C PRO A 25 17.07 47.53 19.15
N PRO A 26 18.09 47.64 18.28
CA PRO A 26 18.46 48.91 17.67
C PRO A 26 17.65 49.06 16.37
N ARG A 27 16.64 49.94 16.35
CA ARG A 27 16.68 51.35 15.92
C ARG A 27 17.28 51.60 14.53
N ALA A 28 16.36 51.99 13.65
CA ALA A 28 16.58 52.65 12.38
C ALA A 28 17.44 53.90 12.52
N VAL A 29 18.29 54.13 11.51
CA VAL A 29 19.00 55.40 11.29
C VAL A 29 18.52 55.97 9.97
N SER A 30 18.17 57.25 10.02
CA SER A 30 17.60 58.05 8.95
C SER A 30 18.49 59.26 8.64
N TYR A 31 18.35 59.73 7.38
CA TYR A 31 18.75 61.03 6.81
C TYR A 31 20.21 61.22 6.34
N PRO A 32 20.52 62.15 5.39
CA PRO A 32 19.66 63.10 4.68
C PRO A 32 19.79 63.12 3.13
N THR A 33 18.94 63.99 2.58
CA THR A 33 18.75 64.50 1.23
C THR A 33 19.95 65.14 0.51
N ARG A 34 19.92 64.97 -0.84
CA ARG A 34 20.30 65.88 -1.95
C ARG A 34 21.63 66.66 -1.91
N VAL A 35 22.45 66.42 -2.94
CA VAL A 35 23.11 67.49 -3.71
C VAL A 35 22.95 67.22 -5.22
N ARG A 36 22.55 68.26 -5.95
CA ARG A 36 22.47 68.34 -7.42
C ARG A 36 23.87 68.61 -7.99
N LEU A 37 24.23 67.95 -9.09
CA LEU A 37 25.11 68.38 -10.19
C LEU A 37 24.78 67.35 -11.30
N GLY A 38 24.41 67.65 -12.53
CA GLY A 38 24.81 68.70 -13.46
C GLY A 38 24.45 68.09 -14.83
N CYS A 39 23.58 68.76 -15.58
CA CYS A 39 23.07 68.29 -16.86
C CYS A 39 24.18 68.42 -17.92
N ALA A 40 24.62 67.30 -18.50
CA ALA A 40 25.34 67.30 -19.77
C ALA A 40 24.58 66.39 -20.75
N LYS A 41 23.96 67.04 -21.74
CA LYS A 41 23.37 66.42 -22.92
C LYS A 41 24.42 65.56 -23.62
N LEU A 42 24.07 64.38 -24.10
CA LEU A 42 24.65 63.82 -25.32
C LEU A 42 23.72 62.76 -25.95
N SER A 43 23.34 63.09 -27.19
CA SER A 43 22.94 62.24 -28.32
C SER A 43 22.00 61.03 -28.12
N ARG A 44 20.83 61.20 -28.75
CA ARG A 44 19.87 60.20 -29.21
C ARG A 44 20.51 58.87 -29.64
N LEU A 45 20.01 57.78 -29.08
CA LEU A 45 19.77 56.52 -29.79
C LEU A 45 18.48 55.90 -29.23
N ARG A 46 17.39 56.00 -30.00
CA ARG A 46 16.17 55.25 -29.74
C ARG A 46 16.46 53.79 -30.01
N VAL A 47 16.73 53.02 -28.96
CA VAL A 47 16.68 51.55 -29.05
C VAL A 47 15.21 51.16 -28.93
N LEU A 48 14.61 50.75 -30.05
CA LEU A 48 13.33 50.05 -30.05
C LEU A 48 13.53 48.72 -29.30
N ALA A 49 13.03 48.63 -28.07
CA ALA A 49 12.90 47.36 -27.38
C ALA A 49 11.74 46.58 -28.04
N MET A 50 12.06 45.80 -29.08
CA MET A 50 11.17 44.75 -29.58
C MET A 50 11.06 43.68 -28.50
N ALA A 51 9.98 43.73 -27.72
CA ALA A 51 9.58 42.67 -26.82
C ALA A 51 9.13 41.45 -27.66
N ALA A 52 10.10 40.66 -28.13
CA ALA A 52 9.83 39.34 -28.64
C ALA A 52 9.38 38.48 -27.45
N LYS A 53 8.06 38.24 -27.33
CA LYS A 53 7.50 37.14 -26.53
C LYS A 53 8.16 35.86 -27.01
N ARG A 54 9.26 35.46 -26.36
CA ARG A 54 9.77 34.09 -26.45
C ARG A 54 8.67 33.22 -25.85
N SER A 55 7.97 32.50 -26.72
CA SER A 55 7.08 31.42 -26.32
C SER A 55 7.83 30.54 -25.31
N PRO A 56 7.22 30.18 -24.16
CA PRO A 56 7.86 29.25 -23.25
C PRO A 56 8.13 27.99 -24.06
N LYS A 57 9.40 27.57 -24.11
CA LYS A 57 9.82 26.33 -24.74
C LYS A 57 8.89 25.24 -24.22
N ARG A 58 8.03 24.72 -25.11
CA ARG A 58 7.27 23.50 -24.86
C ARG A 58 8.30 22.47 -24.41
N LEU A 59 8.33 22.15 -23.11
CA LEU A 59 9.11 21.04 -22.61
C LEU A 59 8.69 19.86 -23.47
N LYS A 60 9.61 19.39 -24.32
CA LYS A 60 9.44 18.13 -25.02
C LYS A 60 9.49 17.10 -23.90
N TYR A 61 8.34 16.70 -23.38
CA TYR A 61 8.24 15.44 -22.67
C TYR A 61 8.91 14.41 -23.59
N SER A 62 10.04 13.85 -23.15
CA SER A 62 10.60 12.70 -23.85
C SER A 62 9.48 11.68 -23.89
N ALA A 63 9.10 11.23 -25.08
CA ALA A 63 8.12 10.16 -25.22
C ALA A 63 8.52 9.01 -24.27
N PRO A 64 7.54 8.36 -23.62
CA PRO A 64 7.85 7.29 -22.68
C PRO A 64 8.64 6.24 -23.46
N ARG A 65 9.73 5.73 -22.85
CA ARG A 65 10.47 4.61 -23.42
C ARG A 65 9.60 3.36 -23.27
N VAL A 66 8.64 3.21 -24.18
CA VAL A 66 7.89 1.99 -24.36
C VAL A 66 8.69 1.16 -25.35
N SER A 67 9.48 0.21 -24.84
CA SER A 67 10.08 -0.81 -25.70
C SER A 67 9.09 -1.94 -25.87
N LYS A 68 8.83 -2.29 -27.13
CA LYS A 68 8.03 -3.47 -27.49
C LYS A 68 9.00 -4.60 -27.79
N ILE A 69 9.18 -5.52 -26.85
CA ILE A 69 10.01 -6.73 -27.01
C ILE A 69 9.02 -7.88 -27.20
N ASP A 70 8.98 -8.53 -28.36
CA ASP A 70 8.11 -9.70 -28.60
C ASP A 70 6.66 -9.53 -28.10
N ASP A 71 6.02 -8.43 -28.48
CA ASP A 71 4.67 -8.01 -28.05
C ASP A 71 4.48 -7.61 -26.57
N LEU A 72 5.49 -7.79 -25.72
CA LEU A 72 5.52 -7.28 -24.35
C LEU A 72 5.75 -5.77 -24.32
N VAL A 73 4.85 -5.04 -23.66
CA VAL A 73 4.98 -3.61 -23.40
C VAL A 73 5.76 -3.38 -22.11
N TYR A 74 6.97 -2.86 -22.22
CA TYR A 74 7.79 -2.51 -21.06
C TYR A 74 7.73 -1.01 -20.78
N VAL A 75 7.39 -0.62 -19.54
CA VAL A 75 7.21 0.79 -19.13
C VAL A 75 8.04 1.09 -17.90
N GLU A 76 9.03 1.99 -18.05
CA GLU A 76 9.87 2.47 -16.95
C GLU A 76 9.29 3.75 -16.33
N VAL A 77 9.08 3.71 -15.00
CA VAL A 77 8.47 4.76 -14.20
C VAL A 77 9.28 4.99 -12.93
N ASP A 78 9.48 6.25 -12.55
CA ASP A 78 10.09 6.58 -11.27
C ASP A 78 9.26 6.00 -10.08
N PRO A 79 9.89 5.26 -9.13
CA PRO A 79 9.24 4.76 -7.91
C PRO A 79 8.41 5.79 -7.15
N SER A 80 8.75 7.08 -7.25
CA SER A 80 7.99 8.18 -6.63
C SER A 80 6.56 8.35 -7.15
N GLY A 81 6.23 7.78 -8.32
CA GLY A 81 4.93 7.94 -8.97
C GLY A 81 4.68 9.33 -9.58
N THR A 82 5.72 10.16 -9.77
CA THR A 82 5.55 11.48 -10.40
C THR A 82 5.17 11.41 -11.89
N GLU A 83 5.45 10.29 -12.55
CA GLU A 83 5.27 10.13 -14.00
C GLU A 83 4.00 9.33 -14.37
N ASN A 84 2.89 9.57 -13.65
CA ASN A 84 1.62 8.83 -13.83
C ASN A 84 1.04 8.83 -15.25
N TRP A 85 1.44 9.77 -16.10
CA TRP A 85 1.03 9.83 -17.50
C TRP A 85 1.64 8.69 -18.33
N LYS A 86 2.77 8.11 -17.93
CA LYS A 86 3.39 6.95 -18.58
C LYS A 86 2.59 5.65 -18.38
N LEU A 87 1.71 5.62 -17.38
CA LEU A 87 0.90 4.45 -17.03
C LEU A 87 -0.37 4.33 -17.88
N GLU A 88 -0.71 5.35 -18.68
CA GLU A 88 -1.94 5.34 -19.51
C GLU A 88 -2.04 4.10 -20.43
N PRO A 89 -0.99 3.71 -21.17
CA PRO A 89 -1.05 2.51 -22.01
C PRO A 89 -1.28 1.22 -21.21
N VAL A 90 -0.73 1.14 -19.99
CA VAL A 90 -0.90 -0.02 -19.11
C VAL A 90 -2.34 -0.14 -18.65
N ILE A 91 -2.98 0.98 -18.34
CA ILE A 91 -4.38 1.03 -17.92
C ILE A 91 -5.32 0.65 -19.07
N GLU A 92 -5.04 1.13 -20.29
CA GLU A 92 -5.77 0.73 -21.49
C GLU A 92 -5.66 -0.79 -21.73
N LEU A 93 -4.45 -1.35 -21.62
CA LEU A 93 -4.23 -2.79 -21.74
C LEU A 93 -5.00 -3.57 -20.67
N LEU A 94 -4.95 -3.14 -19.41
CA LEU A 94 -5.70 -3.77 -18.32
C LEU A 94 -7.20 -3.77 -18.60
N ASN A 95 -7.77 -2.66 -19.09
CA ASN A 95 -9.18 -2.57 -19.48
C ASN A 95 -9.54 -3.50 -20.64
N GLN A 96 -8.59 -3.78 -21.53
CA GLN A 96 -8.74 -4.75 -22.63
C GLN A 96 -8.58 -6.21 -22.17
N GLY A 97 -8.31 -6.46 -20.88
CA GLY A 97 -8.13 -7.81 -20.34
C GLY A 97 -6.70 -8.34 -20.47
N ALA A 98 -5.71 -7.45 -20.55
CA ALA A 98 -4.32 -7.84 -20.50
C ALA A 98 -3.90 -8.35 -19.10
N VAL A 99 -2.83 -9.14 -19.08
CA VAL A 99 -2.16 -9.62 -17.88
C VAL A 99 -0.74 -9.08 -17.89
N GLY A 100 -0.33 -8.45 -16.79
CA GLY A 100 1.01 -7.85 -16.72
C GLY A 100 1.54 -7.80 -15.31
N VAL A 101 2.72 -7.21 -15.15
CA VAL A 101 3.39 -7.09 -13.85
C VAL A 101 3.45 -5.64 -13.42
N ILE A 102 3.13 -5.39 -12.15
CA ILE A 102 3.25 -4.07 -11.52
C ILE A 102 4.05 -4.16 -10.21
N PRO A 103 4.76 -3.07 -9.83
CA PRO A 103 5.40 -2.99 -8.53
C PRO A 103 4.36 -2.87 -7.41
N THR A 104 4.74 -3.33 -6.21
CA THR A 104 4.00 -3.04 -4.96
C THR A 104 4.98 -2.65 -3.86
N ASP A 105 4.45 -2.30 -2.69
CA ASP A 105 5.21 -1.91 -1.49
C ASP A 105 6.03 -3.06 -0.87
N THR A 106 5.79 -4.29 -1.32
CA THR A 106 6.57 -5.47 -0.92
C THR A 106 7.39 -6.03 -2.08
N VAL A 107 6.71 -6.67 -3.04
CA VAL A 107 7.31 -7.45 -4.13
C VAL A 107 6.49 -7.23 -5.38
N TYR A 108 7.03 -7.55 -6.55
CA TYR A 108 6.26 -7.48 -7.78
C TYR A 108 5.05 -8.41 -7.76
N ALA A 109 3.98 -7.99 -8.44
CA ALA A 109 2.75 -8.76 -8.58
C ALA A 109 2.35 -8.87 -10.05
N ILE A 110 1.98 -10.09 -10.47
CA ILE A 110 1.24 -10.30 -11.72
C ILE A 110 -0.21 -9.92 -11.46
N VAL A 111 -0.77 -9.08 -12.32
CA VAL A 111 -2.09 -8.50 -12.18
C VAL A 111 -2.94 -8.64 -13.43
N CYS A 112 -4.25 -8.66 -13.22
CA CYS A 112 -5.23 -8.56 -14.29
C CYS A 112 -6.53 -7.91 -13.80
N HIS A 113 -7.38 -7.50 -14.74
CA HIS A 113 -8.64 -6.85 -14.44
C HIS A 113 -9.64 -7.82 -13.78
N LEU A 114 -10.26 -7.43 -12.66
CA LEU A 114 -11.19 -8.27 -11.90
C LEU A 114 -12.37 -8.81 -12.75
N LYS A 115 -12.94 -7.97 -13.60
CA LYS A 115 -14.06 -8.33 -14.49
C LYS A 115 -13.68 -9.22 -15.69
N SER A 116 -12.40 -9.36 -16.03
CA SER A 116 -11.99 -10.09 -17.23
C SER A 116 -11.75 -11.57 -16.96
N HIS A 117 -12.72 -12.41 -17.34
CA HIS A 117 -12.64 -13.86 -17.13
C HIS A 117 -11.41 -14.50 -17.80
N SER A 118 -11.16 -14.16 -19.07
CA SER A 118 -10.04 -14.70 -19.85
C SER A 118 -8.70 -14.30 -19.24
N ALA A 119 -8.59 -13.09 -18.71
CA ALA A 119 -7.37 -12.60 -18.06
C ALA A 119 -7.06 -13.36 -16.75
N ILE A 120 -8.10 -13.74 -16.00
CA ILE A 120 -7.93 -14.55 -14.77
C ILE A 120 -7.42 -15.94 -15.09
N GLU A 121 -7.97 -16.58 -16.13
CA GLU A 121 -7.52 -17.89 -16.58
C GLU A 121 -6.09 -17.84 -17.12
N ARG A 122 -5.74 -16.78 -17.87
CA ARG A 122 -4.36 -16.54 -18.33
C ARG A 122 -3.41 -16.38 -17.16
N LEU A 123 -3.75 -15.53 -16.18
CA LEU A 123 -2.94 -15.31 -14.98
C LEU A 123 -2.69 -16.62 -14.22
N ARG A 124 -3.73 -17.44 -14.03
CA ARG A 124 -3.60 -18.76 -13.37
C ARG A 124 -2.68 -19.70 -14.15
N ARG A 125 -2.77 -19.70 -15.49
CA ARG A 125 -1.88 -20.50 -16.36
C ARG A 125 -0.44 -20.05 -16.27
N ILE A 126 -0.17 -18.76 -16.45
CA ILE A 126 1.17 -18.15 -16.36
C ILE A 126 1.85 -18.50 -15.03
N LYS A 127 1.09 -18.44 -13.94
CA LYS A 127 1.64 -18.71 -12.60
C LYS A 127 1.54 -20.17 -12.16
N ASN A 128 1.01 -21.05 -13.01
CA ASN A 128 0.72 -22.45 -12.71
C ASN A 128 0.01 -22.64 -11.36
N ILE A 129 -1.06 -21.87 -11.12
CA ILE A 129 -1.82 -21.89 -9.87
C ILE A 129 -3.01 -22.82 -9.99
N GLU A 130 -3.13 -23.77 -9.06
CA GLU A 130 -4.30 -24.62 -8.95
C GLU A 130 -5.61 -23.81 -8.85
N PRO A 131 -6.69 -24.24 -9.52
CA PRO A 131 -8.01 -23.59 -9.44
C PRO A 131 -8.54 -23.43 -8.01
N SER A 132 -8.13 -24.34 -7.12
CA SER A 132 -8.51 -24.39 -5.70
C SER A 132 -7.92 -23.23 -4.88
N LYS A 133 -6.75 -22.72 -5.29
CA LYS A 133 -6.00 -21.72 -4.53
C LYS A 133 -6.67 -20.34 -4.67
N PRO A 134 -6.93 -19.64 -3.56
CA PRO A 134 -7.50 -18.30 -3.61
C PRO A 134 -6.49 -17.31 -4.19
N LEU A 135 -6.99 -16.38 -4.99
CA LEU A 135 -6.22 -15.24 -5.49
C LEU A 135 -6.40 -14.06 -4.53
N SER A 136 -5.56 -13.05 -4.68
CA SER A 136 -5.70 -11.79 -3.94
C SER A 136 -6.27 -10.69 -4.83
N ILE A 137 -6.95 -9.72 -4.24
CA ILE A 137 -7.38 -8.49 -4.90
C ILE A 137 -6.62 -7.29 -4.33
N LEU A 138 -6.20 -6.39 -5.21
CA LEU A 138 -5.62 -5.10 -4.90
C LEU A 138 -6.74 -4.06 -4.92
N CYS A 139 -7.07 -3.55 -3.73
CA CYS A 139 -8.10 -2.55 -3.54
C CYS A 139 -7.45 -1.17 -3.44
N ARG A 140 -8.13 -0.14 -3.98
CA ARG A 140 -7.72 1.27 -3.81
C ARG A 140 -8.16 1.78 -2.44
N SER A 141 -9.31 1.32 -1.96
CA SER A 141 -9.97 1.88 -0.77
C SER A 141 -10.71 0.83 0.04
N LEU A 142 -11.02 1.17 1.30
CA LEU A 142 -11.86 0.35 2.18
C LEU A 142 -13.26 0.10 1.58
N ARG A 143 -13.78 1.03 0.78
CA ARG A 143 -15.05 0.85 0.07
C ARG A 143 -15.00 -0.35 -0.86
N ASP A 144 -13.91 -0.49 -1.63
CA ASP A 144 -13.78 -1.63 -2.53
C ASP A 144 -13.73 -2.95 -1.73
N ILE A 145 -13.07 -2.95 -0.57
CA ILE A 145 -13.04 -4.11 0.31
C ILE A 145 -14.46 -4.49 0.77
N ASP A 146 -15.24 -3.54 1.24
CA ASP A 146 -16.62 -3.76 1.70
C ASP A 146 -17.57 -4.18 0.56
N THR A 147 -17.30 -3.76 -0.68
CA THR A 147 -18.06 -4.16 -1.87
C THR A 147 -17.78 -5.61 -2.27
N TYR A 148 -16.51 -6.00 -2.32
CA TYR A 148 -16.09 -7.32 -2.81
C TYR A 148 -15.98 -8.39 -1.72
N THR A 149 -16.06 -8.03 -0.44
CA THR A 149 -16.02 -8.96 0.69
C THR A 149 -17.16 -8.72 1.66
N THR A 150 -17.27 -9.54 2.71
CA THR A 150 -18.20 -9.28 3.82
C THR A 150 -17.73 -8.13 4.73
N GLY A 151 -16.64 -7.44 4.37
CA GLY A 151 -15.98 -6.44 5.21
C GLY A 151 -15.18 -7.06 6.35
N PHE A 152 -14.50 -6.19 7.09
CA PHE A 152 -13.76 -6.59 8.30
C PHE A 152 -14.72 -6.90 9.45
N PRO A 153 -14.37 -7.85 10.34
CA PRO A 153 -15.15 -8.12 11.54
C PRO A 153 -15.36 -6.85 12.37
N ARG A 154 -16.62 -6.50 12.63
CA ARG A 154 -17.01 -5.39 13.51
C ARG A 154 -17.29 -5.96 14.89
N GLY A 155 -16.89 -5.23 15.94
CA GLY A 155 -17.21 -5.60 17.31
C GLY A 155 -18.73 -5.67 17.48
N ASP A 156 -19.23 -6.78 18.01
CA ASP A 156 -20.66 -7.07 18.17
C ASP A 156 -21.25 -6.57 19.50
N GLY A 157 -20.46 -5.80 20.27
CA GLY A 157 -20.86 -5.31 21.59
C GLY A 157 -20.86 -6.37 22.69
N GLN A 158 -20.51 -7.63 22.39
CA GLN A 158 -20.44 -8.76 23.33
C GLN A 158 -18.98 -9.12 23.68
N GLY A 159 -18.12 -8.11 23.85
CA GLY A 159 -16.72 -8.31 24.23
C GLY A 159 -15.75 -8.57 23.07
N HIS A 160 -16.21 -8.69 21.83
CA HIS A 160 -15.31 -8.79 20.68
C HIS A 160 -14.66 -7.43 20.35
N ALA A 161 -13.32 -7.42 20.33
CA ALA A 161 -12.55 -6.24 19.99
C ALA A 161 -12.91 -5.71 18.58
N ASN A 162 -13.02 -4.40 18.45
CA ASN A 162 -13.26 -3.75 17.16
C ASN A 162 -11.98 -3.77 16.30
N ILE A 163 -11.72 -4.92 15.66
CA ILE A 163 -10.55 -5.18 14.81
C ILE A 163 -10.48 -4.17 13.65
N PHE A 164 -11.63 -3.73 13.12
CA PHE A 164 -11.67 -2.75 12.03
C PHE A 164 -10.93 -1.45 12.37
N ARG A 165 -11.02 -0.96 13.61
CA ARG A 165 -10.27 0.24 14.03
C ARG A 165 -8.78 0.01 13.95
N ALA A 166 -8.31 -1.15 14.41
CA ALA A 166 -6.89 -1.50 14.35
C ALA A 166 -6.40 -1.68 12.91
N VAL A 167 -7.18 -2.36 12.06
CA VAL A 167 -6.87 -2.56 10.64
C VAL A 167 -6.76 -1.24 9.89
N LYS A 168 -7.62 -0.25 10.19
CA LYS A 168 -7.57 1.08 9.56
C LYS A 168 -6.24 1.81 9.82
N HIS A 169 -5.57 1.54 10.93
CA HIS A 169 -4.25 2.12 11.23
C HIS A 169 -3.10 1.41 10.48
N CYS A 170 -3.36 0.26 9.86
CA CYS A 170 -2.36 -0.56 9.17
C CYS A 170 -2.48 -0.45 7.64
N LEU A 171 -3.51 0.24 7.16
CA LEU A 171 -3.87 0.34 5.75
C LEU A 171 -3.77 1.81 5.30
N PRO A 172 -3.16 2.11 4.14
CA PRO A 172 -2.46 1.18 3.24
C PRO A 172 -1.16 0.64 3.85
N GLY A 173 -0.71 -0.52 3.39
CA GLY A 173 0.52 -1.12 3.90
C GLY A 173 0.74 -2.58 3.53
N PRO A 174 1.80 -3.20 4.08
CA PRO A 174 2.30 -4.51 3.67
C PRO A 174 1.51 -5.68 4.29
N TYR A 175 0.19 -5.60 4.27
CA TYR A 175 -0.71 -6.61 4.82
C TYR A 175 -1.58 -7.23 3.74
N THR A 176 -1.90 -8.50 3.91
CA THR A 176 -2.85 -9.22 3.09
C THR A 176 -3.84 -9.94 4.01
N PHE A 177 -5.10 -9.60 3.87
CA PHE A 177 -6.18 -10.06 4.73
C PHE A 177 -7.03 -11.10 4.02
N ILE A 178 -7.14 -12.30 4.58
CA ILE A 178 -8.04 -13.31 4.04
C ILE A 178 -9.43 -13.03 4.62
N LEU A 179 -10.35 -12.66 3.73
CA LEU A 179 -11.72 -12.30 4.06
C LEU A 179 -12.70 -13.21 3.33
N THR A 180 -13.94 -13.25 3.84
CA THR A 180 -15.03 -13.94 3.14
C THR A 180 -15.46 -13.10 1.95
N ALA A 181 -15.47 -13.69 0.76
CA ALA A 181 -15.85 -13.04 -0.49
C ALA A 181 -17.36 -12.74 -0.51
N SER A 182 -17.72 -11.58 -1.07
CA SER A 182 -19.11 -11.23 -1.36
C SER A 182 -19.59 -11.91 -2.65
N LYS A 183 -20.86 -11.69 -3.00
CA LYS A 183 -21.43 -12.19 -4.26
C LYS A 183 -20.92 -11.43 -5.50
N GLU A 184 -20.33 -10.25 -5.31
CA GLU A 184 -19.84 -9.42 -6.41
C GLU A 184 -18.50 -9.90 -6.97
N LEU A 185 -17.77 -10.75 -6.26
CA LEU A 185 -16.54 -11.33 -6.76
C LEU A 185 -16.79 -12.42 -7.82
N PRO A 186 -16.04 -12.41 -8.93
CA PRO A 186 -16.05 -13.50 -9.90
C PRO A 186 -15.74 -14.82 -9.22
N LYS A 187 -16.48 -15.88 -9.58
CA LYS A 187 -16.36 -17.21 -8.95
C LYS A 187 -14.95 -17.81 -9.11
N GLN A 188 -14.19 -17.36 -10.10
CA GLN A 188 -12.82 -17.79 -10.44
C GLN A 188 -11.76 -17.23 -9.48
N CYS A 189 -12.06 -16.13 -8.78
CA CYS A 189 -11.17 -15.55 -7.76
C CYS A 189 -11.28 -16.28 -6.43
N VAL A 190 -12.36 -17.05 -6.27
CA VAL A 190 -12.85 -17.54 -4.99
C VAL A 190 -12.76 -19.06 -4.97
N ARG A 191 -12.33 -19.61 -3.83
CA ARG A 191 -12.22 -21.06 -3.61
C ARG A 191 -13.52 -21.80 -3.97
N TYR A 192 -13.44 -22.76 -4.89
CA TYR A 192 -14.32 -23.94 -4.91
C TYR A 192 -13.68 -25.01 -4.01
N GLY A 193 -14.16 -25.13 -2.77
CA GLY A 193 -13.74 -26.19 -1.86
C GLY A 193 -14.45 -27.50 -2.21
N THR A 194 -13.71 -28.60 -2.10
CA THR A 194 -14.19 -29.98 -2.22
C THR A 194 -15.40 -30.25 -1.33
N THR A 195 -16.30 -31.07 -1.86
CA THR A 195 -17.54 -31.54 -1.25
C THR A 195 -17.29 -32.26 0.07
N THR A 196 -17.68 -31.65 1.18
CA THR A 196 -18.13 -32.39 2.37
C THR A 196 -19.45 -31.79 2.86
N ALA A 197 -20.51 -32.19 2.13
CA ALA A 197 -21.93 -32.40 2.46
C ALA A 197 -22.62 -31.78 3.71
N LYS A 198 -22.14 -30.71 4.36
CA LYS A 198 -22.93 -30.08 5.44
C LYS A 198 -22.77 -28.58 5.66
N TYR A 199 -21.69 -27.96 5.20
CA TYR A 199 -21.50 -26.52 5.31
C TYR A 199 -20.99 -25.97 3.98
N ALA A 200 -21.67 -24.95 3.44
CA ALA A 200 -21.30 -24.29 2.20
C ALA A 200 -19.80 -23.97 2.19
N ALA A 201 -19.07 -24.43 1.16
CA ALA A 201 -17.66 -24.16 0.99
C ALA A 201 -17.41 -22.64 1.13
N ARG A 202 -16.74 -22.23 2.21
CA ARG A 202 -16.50 -20.82 2.49
C ARG A 202 -15.59 -20.25 1.40
N LYS A 203 -16.16 -19.26 0.73
CA LYS A 203 -15.60 -18.52 -0.38
C LYS A 203 -14.67 -17.46 0.18
N ASN A 204 -13.36 -17.71 0.17
CA ASN A 204 -12.36 -16.80 0.74
C ASN A 204 -11.55 -16.13 -0.37
N VAL A 205 -11.08 -14.90 -0.12
CA VAL A 205 -10.25 -14.09 -1.00
C VAL A 205 -9.18 -13.36 -0.20
N GLY A 206 -7.98 -13.22 -0.75
CA GLY A 206 -6.96 -12.34 -0.18
C GLY A 206 -7.27 -10.89 -0.55
N VAL A 207 -7.17 -9.95 0.39
CA VAL A 207 -7.40 -8.53 0.16
C VAL A 207 -6.17 -7.76 0.56
N ARG A 208 -5.72 -6.86 -0.31
CA ARG A 208 -4.55 -6.04 -0.09
C ARG A 208 -4.80 -4.60 -0.55
N MET A 209 -4.31 -3.64 0.23
CA MET A 209 -4.32 -2.22 -0.10
C MET A 209 -2.87 -1.72 -0.02
N PRO A 210 -2.10 -1.83 -1.11
CA PRO A 210 -0.65 -1.60 -1.12
C PRO A 210 -0.31 -0.12 -0.94
N ASP A 211 0.78 0.19 -0.23
CA ASP A 211 1.31 1.55 -0.07
C ASP A 211 2.43 1.84 -1.09
N ASP A 212 2.10 1.76 -2.38
CA ASP A 212 3.03 2.02 -3.48
C ASP A 212 2.42 3.03 -4.45
N ALA A 213 3.17 4.09 -4.76
CA ALA A 213 2.67 5.21 -5.55
C ALA A 213 2.28 4.80 -6.98
N ILE A 214 3.04 3.91 -7.61
CA ILE A 214 2.75 3.42 -8.97
C ILE A 214 1.51 2.53 -8.93
N CYS A 215 1.43 1.60 -7.98
CA CYS A 215 0.27 0.72 -7.82
C CYS A 215 -1.01 1.52 -7.55
N GLN A 216 -0.95 2.51 -6.66
CA GLN A 216 -2.06 3.40 -6.36
C GLN A 216 -2.49 4.21 -7.58
N ALA A 217 -1.55 4.79 -8.33
CA ALA A 217 -1.85 5.54 -9.55
C ALA A 217 -2.56 4.70 -10.62
N ILE A 218 -2.23 3.40 -10.73
CA ILE A 218 -2.97 2.48 -11.59
C ILE A 218 -4.39 2.26 -11.03
N LEU A 219 -4.51 1.88 -9.76
CA LEU A 219 -5.79 1.57 -9.11
C LEU A 219 -6.77 2.75 -9.09
N GLU A 220 -6.28 3.98 -9.03
CA GLU A 220 -7.09 5.21 -9.10
C GLU A 220 -7.81 5.37 -10.45
N LYS A 221 -7.19 4.93 -11.54
CA LYS A 221 -7.74 5.02 -12.89
C LYS A 221 -8.56 3.78 -13.29
N MET A 222 -8.50 2.71 -12.49
CA MET A 222 -9.32 1.51 -12.70
C MET A 222 -10.72 1.65 -12.10
N ASP A 223 -11.71 1.10 -12.79
CA ASP A 223 -13.11 1.09 -12.33
C ASP A 223 -13.41 0.01 -11.28
N ALA A 224 -12.48 -0.94 -11.10
CA ALA A 224 -12.57 -2.07 -10.20
C ALA A 224 -11.17 -2.43 -9.65
N PRO A 225 -11.10 -3.19 -8.54
CA PRO A 225 -9.86 -3.78 -8.05
C PRO A 225 -9.14 -4.60 -9.11
N LEU A 226 -7.84 -4.77 -8.94
CA LEU A 226 -7.06 -5.71 -9.74
C LEU A 226 -6.96 -7.05 -9.00
N ILE A 227 -6.98 -8.15 -9.74
CA ILE A 227 -6.56 -9.44 -9.20
C ILE A 227 -5.05 -9.46 -9.21
N SER A 228 -4.45 -10.02 -8.17
CA SER A 228 -3.00 -10.08 -8.01
C SER A 228 -2.52 -11.41 -7.46
N THR A 229 -1.31 -11.76 -7.89
CA THR A 229 -0.49 -12.82 -7.29
C THR A 229 0.97 -12.37 -7.26
N SER A 230 1.66 -12.68 -6.17
CA SER A 230 3.06 -12.29 -6.02
C SER A 230 3.97 -13.08 -6.97
N VAL A 231 5.00 -12.41 -7.48
CA VAL A 231 5.97 -12.99 -8.42
C VAL A 231 7.08 -13.72 -7.65
N LYS A 232 7.35 -14.94 -8.09
CA LYS A 232 8.35 -15.86 -7.54
C LYS A 232 9.02 -16.57 -8.68
N TRP A 233 10.22 -17.08 -8.47
CA TRP A 233 10.84 -17.98 -9.42
C TRP A 233 9.93 -19.21 -9.67
N PRO A 234 9.80 -19.70 -10.91
CA PRO A 234 8.94 -20.86 -11.20
C PRO A 234 9.39 -22.17 -10.54
N LYS A 235 10.70 -22.33 -10.33
CA LYS A 235 11.32 -23.57 -9.81
C LYS A 235 11.84 -23.44 -8.38
N GLU A 236 12.17 -22.22 -7.98
CA GLU A 236 12.74 -21.89 -6.69
C GLU A 236 11.69 -21.06 -5.95
N ASN A 237 11.34 -21.37 -4.71
CA ASN A 237 10.23 -20.70 -4.01
C ASN A 237 10.59 -19.25 -3.56
N GLU A 238 11.56 -18.64 -4.23
CA GLU A 238 12.19 -17.35 -3.95
C GLU A 238 11.47 -16.20 -4.66
N TRP A 239 11.57 -15.00 -4.07
CA TRP A 239 10.93 -13.81 -4.60
C TRP A 239 11.77 -13.18 -5.71
N MET A 240 11.09 -12.76 -6.78
CA MET A 240 11.73 -12.00 -7.83
C MET A 240 11.62 -10.51 -7.50
N ILE A 241 12.75 -9.82 -7.56
CA ILE A 241 12.86 -8.40 -7.18
C ILE A 241 13.20 -7.47 -8.34
N ASP A 242 13.75 -8.03 -9.42
CA ASP A 242 14.18 -7.27 -10.60
C ASP A 242 13.14 -7.39 -11.72
N PRO A 243 12.52 -6.27 -12.15
CA PRO A 243 11.51 -6.28 -13.20
C PRO A 243 12.06 -6.70 -14.57
N VAL A 244 13.35 -6.49 -14.87
CA VAL A 244 13.97 -6.94 -16.12
C VAL A 244 13.99 -8.46 -16.16
N VAL A 245 14.45 -9.10 -15.08
CA VAL A 245 14.48 -10.57 -14.98
C VAL A 245 13.07 -11.15 -14.99
N ILE A 246 12.09 -10.46 -14.38
CA ILE A 246 10.68 -10.86 -14.45
C ILE A 246 10.17 -10.82 -15.89
N ALA A 247 10.51 -9.78 -16.66
CA ALA A 247 10.14 -9.67 -18.07
C ALA A 247 10.73 -10.81 -18.90
N ASP A 248 12.00 -11.18 -18.69
CA ASP A 248 12.65 -12.25 -19.44
C ASP A 248 12.00 -13.62 -19.19
N ILE A 249 11.64 -13.90 -17.94
CA ILE A 249 11.11 -15.22 -17.56
C ILE A 249 9.62 -15.34 -17.86
N TYR A 250 8.84 -14.35 -17.44
CA TYR A 250 7.39 -14.39 -17.58
C TYR A 250 6.88 -13.81 -18.89
N GLY A 251 7.70 -13.04 -19.63
CA GLY A 251 7.36 -12.55 -20.96
C GLY A 251 7.02 -13.70 -21.90
N ALA A 252 7.88 -14.73 -21.94
CA ALA A 252 7.65 -15.93 -22.75
C ALA A 252 6.42 -16.75 -22.34
N GLU A 253 5.97 -16.63 -21.08
CA GLU A 253 4.77 -17.32 -20.57
C GLU A 253 3.46 -16.61 -20.97
N GLY A 254 3.55 -15.44 -21.61
CA GLY A 254 2.40 -14.72 -22.16
C GLY A 254 1.95 -13.50 -21.34
N LEU A 255 2.89 -12.79 -20.71
CA LEU A 255 2.65 -11.43 -20.19
C LEU A 255 2.51 -10.43 -21.34
N ASP A 256 1.60 -9.46 -21.16
CA ASP A 256 1.35 -8.38 -22.12
C ASP A 256 2.13 -7.10 -21.77
N PHE A 257 2.41 -6.86 -20.49
CA PHE A 257 3.20 -5.70 -20.04
C PHE A 257 3.98 -5.94 -18.75
N VAL A 258 5.03 -5.13 -18.55
CA VAL A 258 5.79 -5.01 -17.29
C VAL A 258 5.98 -3.53 -16.97
N VAL A 259 5.62 -3.13 -15.76
CA VAL A 259 5.92 -1.81 -15.22
C VAL A 259 7.18 -1.90 -14.36
N ASP A 260 8.25 -1.31 -14.84
CA ASP A 260 9.47 -1.10 -14.07
C ASP A 260 9.30 0.12 -13.16
N GLY A 261 9.48 -0.13 -11.88
CA GLY A 261 9.43 0.85 -10.80
C GLY A 261 10.60 0.66 -9.84
N GLY A 262 11.73 0.17 -10.36
CA GLY A 262 12.95 -0.14 -9.63
C GLY A 262 12.96 -1.48 -8.88
N ILE A 263 14.17 -1.93 -8.55
CA ILE A 263 14.41 -3.16 -7.78
C ILE A 263 13.73 -3.08 -6.41
N ARG A 264 13.07 -4.17 -6.00
CA ARG A 264 12.40 -4.28 -4.70
C ARG A 264 13.20 -5.09 -3.68
N VAL A 265 12.79 -5.02 -2.42
CA VAL A 265 13.33 -5.87 -1.36
C VAL A 265 12.45 -7.11 -1.26
N ALA A 266 13.05 -8.29 -1.10
CA ALA A 266 12.35 -9.58 -1.06
C ALA A 266 11.55 -9.82 0.24
N ASP A 267 10.81 -8.83 0.72
CA ASP A 267 10.03 -8.89 1.97
C ASP A 267 8.53 -8.95 1.66
N PRO A 268 7.91 -10.14 1.62
CA PRO A 268 6.51 -10.28 1.25
C PRO A 268 5.56 -9.69 2.30
N SER A 269 4.28 -9.53 1.95
CA SER A 269 3.28 -9.04 2.89
C SER A 269 2.97 -10.04 4.02
N THR A 270 2.61 -9.51 5.18
CA THR A 270 2.07 -10.30 6.30
C THR A 270 0.65 -10.73 5.96
N VAL A 271 0.40 -12.04 6.00
CA VAL A 271 -0.89 -12.64 5.66
C VAL A 271 -1.64 -13.01 6.93
N VAL A 272 -2.83 -12.46 7.11
CA VAL A 272 -3.68 -12.68 8.29
C VAL A 272 -5.03 -13.22 7.86
N ASP A 273 -5.42 -14.37 8.41
CA ASP A 273 -6.73 -14.99 8.24
C ASP A 273 -7.73 -14.36 9.21
N MET A 274 -8.71 -13.63 8.67
CA MET A 274 -9.79 -12.98 9.43
C MET A 274 -11.15 -13.68 9.24
N THR A 275 -11.16 -14.90 8.72
CA THR A 275 -12.39 -15.69 8.55
C THR A 275 -12.85 -16.38 9.84
N ARG A 276 -12.00 -16.36 10.89
CA ARG A 276 -12.24 -16.95 12.20
C ARG A 276 -12.55 -15.85 13.23
N ALA A 277 -13.06 -16.26 14.40
CA ALA A 277 -13.33 -15.33 15.50
C ALA A 277 -12.07 -14.56 15.95
N SER A 278 -10.93 -15.26 16.02
CA SER A 278 -9.62 -14.68 16.29
C SER A 278 -8.78 -14.56 15.01
N PRO A 279 -8.28 -13.37 14.64
CA PRO A 279 -7.38 -13.21 13.49
C PRO A 279 -6.09 -14.00 13.68
N LYS A 280 -5.77 -14.89 12.73
CA LYS A 280 -4.59 -15.75 12.79
C LYS A 280 -3.56 -15.34 11.75
N ILE A 281 -2.29 -15.24 12.14
CA ILE A 281 -1.19 -15.03 11.19
C ILE A 281 -0.96 -16.34 10.42
N VAL A 282 -1.08 -16.28 9.10
CA VAL A 282 -0.75 -17.39 8.18
C VAL A 282 0.70 -17.27 7.71
N ARG A 283 1.20 -16.05 7.56
CA ARG A 283 2.58 -15.76 7.20
C ARG A 283 3.00 -14.42 7.78
N LEU A 284 4.11 -14.38 8.50
CA LEU A 284 4.76 -13.14 8.89
C LEU A 284 5.66 -12.64 7.75
N GLY A 285 5.57 -11.36 7.42
CA GLY A 285 6.34 -10.69 6.38
C GLY A 285 6.76 -9.29 6.82
N LYS A 286 6.80 -8.33 5.89
CA LYS A 286 7.21 -6.93 6.17
C LYS A 286 6.34 -6.22 7.21
N GLY A 287 5.07 -6.60 7.32
CA GLY A 287 4.15 -6.04 8.31
C GLY A 287 4.39 -6.64 9.70
N PRO A 288 4.69 -5.85 10.75
CA PRO A 288 4.93 -6.38 12.09
C PRO A 288 3.69 -7.10 12.66
N LYS A 289 3.91 -8.10 13.53
CA LYS A 289 2.84 -8.71 14.34
C LYS A 289 2.23 -7.64 15.24
N LEU A 290 0.90 -7.54 15.23
CA LEU A 290 0.14 -6.64 16.11
C LEU A 290 -0.53 -7.44 17.23
N HIS A 291 -0.83 -6.76 18.34
CA HIS A 291 -1.38 -7.38 19.55
C HIS A 291 -2.69 -8.16 19.35
N TRP A 292 -3.48 -7.82 18.33
CA TRP A 292 -4.75 -8.47 18.02
C TRP A 292 -4.60 -9.67 17.06
N MET A 293 -3.39 -9.92 16.56
CA MET A 293 -3.07 -11.04 15.68
C MET A 293 -2.50 -12.21 16.49
N ALA A 294 -3.17 -13.35 16.46
CA ALA A 294 -2.69 -14.57 17.11
C ALA A 294 -1.63 -15.28 16.24
N SER A 295 -0.52 -15.69 16.85
CA SER A 295 0.41 -16.68 16.28
C SER A 295 0.14 -18.08 16.83
N GLU A 296 0.69 -19.12 16.19
CA GLU A 296 0.53 -20.50 16.66
C GLU A 296 1.13 -20.71 18.06
N ASP A 297 2.22 -19.99 18.38
CA ASP A 297 2.89 -20.04 19.68
C ASP A 297 2.04 -19.48 20.85
N ASP A 298 1.07 -18.61 20.56
CA ASP A 298 0.20 -18.03 21.60
C ASP A 298 -0.78 -19.09 22.18
N ASN A 299 -1.02 -20.18 21.44
CA ASN A 299 -1.91 -21.26 21.87
C ASN A 299 -1.25 -22.25 22.83
N GLU A 300 0.07 -22.48 22.77
CA GLU A 300 0.76 -23.37 23.73
C GLU A 300 0.80 -22.75 25.13
N SER A 301 0.96 -21.43 25.21
CA SER A 301 1.00 -20.69 26.49
C SER A 301 -0.32 -20.77 27.27
N ALA A 302 -1.46 -20.92 26.58
CA ALA A 302 -2.77 -21.04 27.21
C ALA A 302 -3.05 -22.45 27.75
N VAL A 303 -2.43 -23.49 27.16
CA VAL A 303 -2.61 -24.89 27.60
C VAL A 303 -1.84 -25.16 28.90
N TYR A 304 -0.66 -24.54 29.08
CA TYR A 304 0.11 -24.68 30.33
C TYR A 304 -0.42 -23.88 31.52
N ALA A 305 -1.29 -22.89 31.29
CA ALA A 305 -1.90 -22.11 32.37
C ALA A 305 -3.05 -22.85 33.06
N ASP A 306 -3.71 -23.78 32.36
CA ASP A 306 -4.86 -24.55 32.88
C ASP A 306 -4.42 -25.80 33.68
N GLU A 307 -3.17 -26.24 33.54
CA GLU A 307 -2.60 -27.37 34.31
C GLU A 307 -2.01 -26.94 35.67
N LEU A 308 -1.96 -25.65 35.97
CA LEU A 308 -1.35 -25.11 37.20
C LEU A 308 -2.35 -24.71 38.29
N ILE A 309 -3.56 -25.28 38.30
CA ILE A 309 -4.44 -25.23 39.48
C ILE A 309 -4.14 -26.48 40.33
N PRO A 310 -3.35 -26.39 41.42
CA PRO A 310 -3.26 -27.50 42.35
C PRO A 310 -4.62 -27.63 43.02
N SER A 311 -5.17 -28.83 42.97
CA SER A 311 -6.36 -29.23 43.72
C SER A 311 -6.07 -29.01 45.21
N ALA A 312 -6.54 -27.90 45.78
CA ALA A 312 -6.48 -27.68 47.21
C ALA A 312 -7.47 -28.64 47.89
N THR A 313 -6.91 -29.45 48.79
CA THR A 313 -7.58 -30.42 49.67
C THR A 313 -8.46 -29.72 50.70
#